data_AF-A0A820WBW2-F1
#
_entry.id   AF-A0A820WBW2-F1
#
_cell.length_a   1.000
_cell.length_b   1.000
_cell.length_c   1.000
_cell.angle_alpha   90.00
_cell.angle_beta   90.00
_cell.angle_gamma   90.00
#
_symmetry.space_group_name_H-M   'P 1'
#
loop_
_entity.id
_entity.type
_entity.pdbx_description
1 polymer ?
#
loop_
_entity_poly.entity_id
_entity_poly.type
_entity_poly.pdbx_seq_one_letter_code
_entity_poly.pdbx_strand_id
1 'polypeptide(L)' 'ITLAWILAQGNDFIPIPGTTKIKNLEENAAAALINLSNEEEREIRNACEKADVAGERYQEALSG' A
#
# COMPACT_ATOMS: atom_id res chain seq x y z
N ILE A 1 -7.15 3.22 1.77
CA ILE A 1 -6.27 4.22 1.11
C ILE A 1 -4.99 3.60 0.57
N THR A 2 -4.16 2.90 1.36
CA THR A 2 -2.91 2.29 0.87
C THR A 2 -3.07 1.39 -0.36
N LEU A 3 -4.04 0.46 -0.35
CA LEU A 3 -4.31 -0.40 -1.49
C LEU A 3 -4.78 0.39 -2.73
N ALA A 4 -5.61 1.42 -2.53
CA ALA A 4 -6.03 2.30 -3.62
C ALA A 4 -4.84 3.04 -4.25
N TRP A 5 -3.90 3.52 -3.42
CA TRP A 5 -2.68 4.18 -3.88
C TRP A 5 -1.76 3.23 -4.65
N ILE A 6 -1.61 1.97 -4.20
CA ILE A 6 -0.85 0.94 -4.92
C ILE A 6 -1.48 0.66 -6.28
N LEU A 7 -2.81 0.48 -6.34
CA LEU A 7 -3.54 0.26 -7.59
C LEU A 7 -3.45 1.44 -8.55
N ALA A 8 -3.35 2.67 -8.04
CA ALA A 8 -3.20 3.87 -8.86
C ALA A 8 -1.84 4.01 -9.55
N GLN A 9 -0.83 3.21 -9.18
CA GLN A 9 0.52 3.30 -9.75
C GLN A 9 0.62 2.77 -11.19
N GLY A 10 -0.31 1.92 -11.61
CA GLY A 10 -0.32 1.36 -12.96
C GLY A 10 -1.05 0.01 -13.03
N ASN A 11 -1.38 -0.39 -14.26
CA ASN A 11 -2.10 -1.65 -14.52
C ASN A 11 -1.26 -2.92 -14.22
N ASP A 12 0.04 -2.75 -14.05
CA ASP A 12 1.02 -3.77 -13.67
C ASP A 12 1.17 -3.93 -12.14
N PHE A 13 0.49 -3.10 -11.35
CA PHE A 13 0.47 -3.20 -9.88
C PHE A 13 -0.70 -4.06 -9.42
N ILE A 14 -0.41 -5.31 -9.06
CA ILE A 14 -1.41 -6.28 -8.59
C ILE A 14 -1.13 -6.61 -7.11
N PRO A 15 -1.73 -5.89 -6.14
CA PRO A 15 -1.54 -6.18 -4.73
C PRO A 15 -2.23 -7.51 -4.34
N ILE A 16 -1.59 -8.28 -3.48
CA ILE A 16 -2.10 -9.56 -2.94
C ILE A 16 -2.31 -9.49 -1.42
N PRO A 17 -3.22 -8.62 -0.93
CA PRO A 17 -3.40 -8.43 0.50
C PRO A 17 -4.03 -9.66 1.16
N GLY A 18 -3.34 -10.23 2.14
CA GLY A 18 -3.86 -11.28 3.01
C GLY A 18 -4.49 -10.71 4.28
N THR A 19 -5.58 -11.31 4.76
CA THR A 19 -6.16 -10.99 6.06
C THR A 19 -6.91 -12.18 6.66
N THR A 20 -7.05 -12.20 7.98
CA THR A 20 -7.80 -13.23 8.73
C THR A 20 -9.20 -12.79 9.14
N LYS A 21 -9.59 -11.53 8.86
CA LYS A 21 -10.87 -10.94 9.26
C LYS A 21 -11.70 -10.58 8.04
N ILE A 22 -12.97 -10.98 8.02
CA ILE A 22 -13.90 -10.69 6.91
C ILE A 22 -14.05 -9.19 6.69
N LYS A 23 -14.20 -8.40 7.76
CA LYS A 23 -14.29 -6.93 7.65
C LYS A 23 -13.11 -6.32 6.90
N ASN A 24 -11.90 -6.81 7.16
CA ASN A 24 -10.70 -6.32 6.48
C ASN A 24 -10.67 -6.76 5.01
N LEU A 25 -11.21 -7.93 4.68
CA LEU A 25 -11.34 -8.38 3.30
C LEU A 25 -12.27 -7.43 2.51
N GLU A 26 -13.40 -7.06 3.12
CA GLU A 26 -14.35 -6.11 2.53
C GLU A 26 -13.71 -4.72 2.34
N GLU A 27 -13.00 -4.21 3.35
CA GLU A 27 -12.27 -2.94 3.27
C GLU A 27 -11.17 -2.97 2.20
N ASN A 28 -10.43 -4.08 2.09
CA ASN A 28 -9.40 -4.28 1.08
C ASN A 28 -9.99 -4.30 -0.34
N ALA A 29 -11.13 -4.97 -0.53
CA ALA A 29 -11.84 -5.01 -1.81
C ALA A 29 -12.41 -3.64 -2.18
N ALA A 30 -13.01 -2.92 -1.22
CA ALA A 30 -13.56 -1.59 -1.42
C ALA A 30 -12.50 -0.56 -1.84
N ALA A 31 -11.23 -0.79 -1.51
CA ALA A 31 -10.14 0.10 -1.91
C ALA A 31 -9.98 0.21 -3.45
N ALA A 32 -10.37 -0.81 -4.21
CA ALA A 32 -10.32 -0.78 -5.68
C ALA A 32 -11.33 0.21 -6.31
N LEU A 33 -12.31 0.68 -5.54
CA LEU A 33 -13.30 1.65 -5.98
C LEU A 33 -12.89 3.11 -5.69
N ILE A 34 -11.78 3.32 -5.00
CA ILE A 34 -11.31 4.64 -4.63
C ILE A 34 -10.44 5.18 -5.77
N ASN A 35 -10.89 6.27 -6.38
CA ASN A 35 -10.09 7.03 -7.33
C ASN A 35 -9.35 8.14 -6.59
N LEU A 36 -8.02 8.13 -6.64
CA LEU A 36 -7.21 9.22 -6.12
C LEU A 36 -7.02 10.27 -7.21
N SER A 37 -7.13 11.54 -6.83
CA SER A 37 -6.67 12.64 -7.66
C SER A 37 -5.14 12.66 -7.74
N ASN A 38 -4.62 13.34 -8.76
CA ASN A 38 -3.16 13.52 -8.90
C ASN A 38 -2.54 14.26 -7.71
N GLU A 39 -3.28 15.15 -7.04
CA GLU A 39 -2.78 15.86 -5.87
C GLU A 39 -2.68 14.91 -4.67
N GLU A 40 -3.72 14.13 -4.39
CA GLU A 40 -3.70 13.14 -3.30
C GLU A 40 -2.61 12.08 -3.51
N GLU A 41 -2.43 11.61 -4.74
CA GLU A 41 -1.37 10.65 -5.10
C GLU A 41 0.02 11.24 -4.83
N ARG A 42 0.23 12.50 -5.21
CA ARG A 42 1.46 13.26 -4.94
C ARG A 42 1.68 13.52 -3.45
N GLU A 43 0.64 13.85 -2.69
CA GLU A 43 0.73 14.03 -1.23
C GLU A 43 1.17 12.76 -0.53
N ILE A 44 0.59 11.61 -0.90
CA ILE A 44 0.96 10.30 -0.35
C ILE A 44 2.42 9.99 -0.70
N ARG A 45 2.84 10.19 -1.95
CA ARG A 45 4.23 9.98 -2.38
C ARG A 45 5.22 10.82 -1.58
N ASN A 46 4.94 12.12 -1.43
CA ASN A 46 5.77 13.03 -0.66
C ASN A 46 5.86 12.61 0.83
N ALA A 47 4.78 12.08 1.39
CA ALA A 47 4.78 11.57 2.76
C ALA A 47 5.65 10.31 2.88
N CYS A 48 5.58 9.39 1.91
CA CYS A 48 6.43 8.19 1.88
C CYS A 48 7.92 8.52 1.74
N GLU A 49 8.29 9.46 0.85
CA GLU A 49 9.68 9.87 0.65
C GLU A 49 10.27 10.53 1.91
N LYS A 50 9.45 11.26 2.67
CA LYS A 50 9.87 11.88 3.95
C LYS A 50 10.01 10.88 5.10
N ALA A 51 9.44 9.68 4.99
CA ALA A 51 9.41 8.73 6.09
C ALA A 51 10.78 8.09 6.39
N ASP A 52 11.76 8.21 5.48
CA ASP A 52 13.16 7.74 5.63
C ASP A 52 13.30 6.34 6.26
N VAL A 53 12.41 5.41 5.89
CA VAL A 53 12.46 4.01 6.33
C VAL A 53 13.03 3.16 5.20
N ALA A 54 14.35 3.04 5.14
CA ALA A 54 15.00 2.01 4.35
C ALA A 54 14.92 0.67 5.11
N GLY A 55 14.11 -0.27 4.62
CA GLY A 55 14.05 -1.61 5.20
C GLY A 55 15.30 -2.44 4.87
N GLU A 56 15.69 -3.31 5.79
CA GLU A 56 16.72 -4.32 5.52
C GLU A 56 16.16 -5.49 4.71
N ARG A 57 17.03 -6.14 3.92
CA ARG A 57 16.64 -7.31 3.10
C ARG A 57 16.17 -8.50 3.95
N TYR A 58 16.69 -8.60 5.17
CA TYR A 58 16.28 -9.55 6.19
C TYR A 58 16.05 -8.77 7.48
N GLN A 59 14.99 -9.10 8.22
CA GLN A 59 14.84 -8.59 9.58
C GLN A 59 15.88 -9.28 10.45
N GLU A 60 16.55 -8.57 11.37
CA GLU A 60 17.54 -9.15 12.29
C GLU A 60 17.04 -10.42 13.00
N ALA A 61 15.74 -10.50 13.28
CA ALA A 61 15.07 -11.64 13.90
C ALA A 61 14.99 -12.92 13.03
N LEU A 62 15.24 -12.82 11.72
CA LEU A 62 15.25 -13.95 10.76
C LEU A 62 16.67 -14.37 10.36
N SER A 63 17.69 -13.72 10.94
CA SER A 63 19.11 -13.91 10.60
C SER A 63 19.83 -14.94 11.47
N GLY A 64 19.10 -15.77 12.22
CA GLY A 64 19.63 -16.78 13.15
C GLY A 64 19.31 -18.21 12.76
#